data_AF-A0A1F7YF36-F1
#
_entry.id   AF-A0A1F7YF36-F1
#
_cell.length_a   1.000
_cell.length_b   1.000
_cell.length_c   1.000
_cell.angle_alpha   90.00
_cell.angle_beta   90.00
_cell.angle_gamma   90.00
#
_symmetry.space_group_name_H-M   'P 1'
#
loop_
_entity.id
_entity.type
_entity.pdbx_description
1 polymer ?
#
loop_
_entity_poly.entity_id
_entity_poly.type
_entity_poly.pdbx_seq_one_letter_code
_entity_poly.pdbx_strand_id
1 'polypeptide(L)'
;MARLPTVGGDSGSWGTVLNEFLTVAHDSDGTLKYILNVTDYGAVGDGLTNDTAALQAAINAASAAGKRLYVPAGTYLFTTLSIPGPEGIYLYGDGRASILQCTGTGNAITLGEVNLWNRLVLKDFTLQGNSSAGHGLYLAPTGAGNNVVIGQIENLYITGFTQTGFYAVYVLDCYGLQFNSCSIIGNDSGVFCGSEALHNSFNDCWVRDFMKYGYHLNVGAAGNRVWINGGFVDSPDPAYKDVVGQIGLYLQNGMVHLKDTQLEDLTTPFDADAGTLIMDGVQFNGSFVSATFTISDSVEAHLTDIQMHNSYSINAGLGTIWTNCRAKINPPDVTDPGATLARPSTIVRLTNTLPNTSLIGLAATTGARYSGPFTIVFEDGNTILFSGGTGTNFVLKDNRHWKPYAGDSITFLRSDVDDLFIEIGRKEQNLVISETGDRSVHYGDGGRTFNNVGALGTVTFTLPTAGASGEGPYARNMLVRFVRVDSQTVRVDPASTQVIRGGGSGKYLSLDTDGASVTLLNVKASYWEIIAQTGTVSFES
;
A
#
# COMPACT_ATOMS: atom_id res chain seq x y z
N MET A 1 24.59 40.65 -21.67
CA MET A 1 23.76 39.79 -22.56
C MET A 1 24.62 39.50 -23.77
N ALA A 2 25.04 38.24 -23.92
CA ALA A 2 25.90 37.82 -25.01
C ALA A 2 25.30 38.22 -26.37
N ARG A 3 26.08 38.97 -27.16
CA ARG A 3 25.73 39.39 -28.52
C ARG A 3 27.01 39.69 -29.29
N LEU A 4 26.93 39.69 -30.61
CA LEU A 4 28.04 40.18 -31.43
C LEU A 4 28.32 41.67 -31.14
N PRO A 5 29.59 42.10 -31.23
CA PRO A 5 29.94 43.51 -31.19
C PRO A 5 29.25 44.30 -32.30
N THR A 6 28.78 45.51 -31.99
CA THR A 6 28.13 46.40 -32.96
C THR A 6 29.15 47.40 -33.50
N VAL A 7 29.27 47.46 -34.84
CA VAL A 7 30.18 48.39 -35.53
C VAL A 7 29.91 49.82 -35.09
N GLY A 8 30.89 50.49 -34.46
CA GLY A 8 30.77 51.87 -33.97
C GLY A 8 29.85 52.08 -32.75
N GLY A 9 29.23 51.01 -32.20
CA GLY A 9 28.22 51.13 -31.13
C GLY A 9 28.74 50.84 -29.72
N ASP A 10 29.82 50.06 -29.59
CA ASP A 10 30.23 49.50 -28.29
C ASP A 10 31.32 50.30 -27.57
N SER A 11 31.56 51.56 -27.96
CA SER A 11 32.43 52.52 -27.26
C SER A 11 33.79 51.97 -26.79
N GLY A 12 34.44 51.13 -27.59
CA GLY A 12 35.73 50.52 -27.27
C GLY A 12 35.69 49.25 -26.39
N SER A 13 34.51 48.79 -25.97
CA SER A 13 34.33 47.57 -25.16
C SER A 13 34.26 46.28 -25.97
N TRP A 14 34.69 46.29 -27.24
CA TRP A 14 34.55 45.15 -28.16
C TRP A 14 35.19 43.87 -27.65
N GLY A 15 36.39 43.95 -27.06
CA GLY A 15 37.07 42.78 -26.51
C GLY A 15 36.25 42.11 -25.40
N THR A 16 35.66 42.91 -24.50
CA THR A 16 34.80 42.40 -23.44
C THR A 16 33.51 41.80 -23.98
N VAL A 17 32.83 42.49 -24.91
CA VAL A 17 31.59 42.00 -25.53
C VAL A 17 31.84 40.71 -26.32
N LEU A 18 32.94 40.64 -27.08
CA LEU A 18 33.32 39.45 -27.83
C LEU A 18 33.67 38.30 -26.88
N ASN A 19 34.39 38.55 -25.79
CA ASN A 19 34.68 37.51 -24.80
C ASN A 19 33.40 37.01 -24.11
N GLU A 20 32.43 37.87 -23.80
CA GLU A 20 31.11 37.47 -23.28
C GLU A 20 30.27 36.73 -24.34
N PHE A 21 30.43 37.06 -25.63
CA PHE A 21 29.82 36.30 -26.72
C PHE A 21 30.43 34.91 -26.82
N LEU A 22 31.75 34.77 -26.83
CA LEU A 22 32.43 33.48 -27.02
C LEU A 22 32.25 32.48 -25.87
N THR A 23 31.68 32.90 -24.74
CA THR A 23 31.44 32.02 -23.57
C THR A 23 30.11 31.25 -23.64
N VAL A 24 29.26 31.51 -24.64
CA VAL A 24 27.96 30.83 -24.80
C VAL A 24 27.83 30.15 -26.17
N ALA A 25 26.95 29.16 -26.29
CA ALA A 25 26.76 28.45 -27.56
C ALA A 25 25.86 29.23 -28.55
N HIS A 26 26.19 29.09 -29.83
CA HIS A 26 25.52 29.78 -30.94
C HIS A 26 25.09 28.80 -32.03
N ASP A 27 24.04 29.17 -32.75
CA ASP A 27 23.67 28.55 -34.00
C ASP A 27 24.66 28.95 -35.10
N SER A 28 24.62 28.27 -36.25
CA SER A 28 25.55 28.53 -37.35
C SER A 28 25.45 29.95 -37.94
N ASP A 29 24.36 30.66 -37.66
CA ASP A 29 24.12 32.03 -38.06
C ASP A 29 24.58 33.08 -37.02
N GLY A 30 25.16 32.64 -35.90
CA GLY A 30 25.65 33.50 -34.82
C GLY A 30 24.58 33.95 -33.82
N THR A 31 23.34 33.46 -33.94
CA THR A 31 22.31 33.66 -32.91
C THR A 31 22.55 32.74 -31.71
N LEU A 32 22.03 33.11 -30.54
CA LEU A 32 22.21 32.32 -29.31
C LEU A 32 21.38 31.03 -29.37
N LYS A 33 22.02 29.87 -29.21
CA LYS A 33 21.30 28.59 -29.05
C LYS A 33 20.39 28.67 -27.84
N TYR A 34 19.10 28.46 -28.02
CA TYR A 34 18.13 28.47 -26.90
C TYR A 34 18.27 27.23 -26.00
N ILE A 35 18.63 26.09 -26.59
CA ILE A 35 18.88 24.81 -25.92
C ILE A 35 20.32 24.41 -26.21
N LEU A 36 21.06 23.99 -25.19
CA LEU A 36 22.40 23.45 -25.33
C LEU A 36 22.32 21.93 -25.45
N ASN A 37 23.08 21.33 -26.37
CA ASN A 37 23.17 19.88 -26.50
C ASN A 37 24.55 19.41 -26.01
N VAL A 38 24.62 18.35 -25.22
CA VAL A 38 25.91 17.79 -24.75
C VAL A 38 26.86 17.42 -25.90
N THR A 39 26.33 17.07 -27.08
CA THR A 39 27.16 16.73 -28.26
C THR A 39 27.88 17.96 -28.83
N ASP A 40 27.34 19.17 -28.63
CA ASP A 40 28.02 20.42 -29.01
C ASP A 40 29.28 20.68 -28.16
N TYR A 41 29.39 20.00 -27.01
CA TYR A 41 30.54 20.06 -26.10
C TYR A 41 31.47 18.85 -26.25
N GLY A 42 31.23 17.98 -27.24
CA GLY A 42 32.08 16.83 -27.56
C GLY A 42 31.69 15.52 -26.87
N ALA A 43 30.51 15.44 -26.25
CA ALA A 43 30.02 14.18 -25.69
C ALA A 43 29.61 13.23 -26.83
N VAL A 44 30.07 11.99 -26.79
CA VAL A 44 29.88 11.01 -27.88
C VAL A 44 28.69 10.10 -27.63
N GLY A 45 28.50 9.60 -26.40
CA GLY A 45 27.34 8.77 -26.07
C GLY A 45 27.36 7.36 -26.65
N ASP A 46 28.54 6.81 -26.94
CA ASP A 46 28.74 5.49 -27.56
C ASP A 46 28.89 4.33 -26.56
N GLY A 47 28.87 4.60 -25.25
CA GLY A 47 29.10 3.63 -24.19
C GLY A 47 30.56 3.18 -24.03
N LEU A 48 31.50 3.83 -24.70
CA LEU A 48 32.93 3.51 -24.70
C LEU A 48 33.80 4.72 -24.36
N THR A 49 33.45 5.87 -24.92
CA THR A 49 34.15 7.14 -24.75
C THR A 49 33.84 7.69 -23.36
N ASN A 50 34.89 8.18 -22.68
CA ASN A 50 34.72 8.89 -21.42
C ASN A 50 34.27 10.33 -21.68
N ASP A 51 32.98 10.57 -21.50
CA ASP A 51 32.30 11.84 -21.78
C ASP A 51 32.33 12.82 -20.59
N THR A 52 33.03 12.49 -19.49
CA THR A 52 33.03 13.30 -18.25
C THR A 52 33.31 14.78 -18.51
N ALA A 53 34.38 15.08 -19.26
CA ALA A 53 34.80 16.47 -19.49
C ALA A 53 33.78 17.24 -20.36
N ALA A 54 33.23 16.59 -21.38
CA ALA A 54 32.24 17.19 -22.28
C ALA A 54 30.91 17.44 -21.57
N LEU A 55 30.42 16.46 -20.80
CA LEU A 55 29.21 16.60 -19.98
C LEU A 55 29.37 17.72 -18.95
N GLN A 56 30.50 17.77 -18.24
CA GLN A 56 30.73 18.82 -17.25
C GLN A 56 30.82 20.21 -17.88
N ALA A 57 31.46 20.34 -19.05
CA ALA A 57 31.50 21.60 -19.78
C ALA A 57 30.10 22.06 -20.21
N ALA A 58 29.26 21.14 -20.67
CA ALA A 58 27.88 21.44 -21.06
C ALA A 58 27.02 21.86 -19.85
N ILE A 59 27.16 21.16 -18.71
CA ILE A 59 26.50 21.52 -17.44
C ILE A 59 26.89 22.93 -16.99
N ASN A 60 28.18 23.24 -17.00
CA ASN A 60 28.69 24.55 -16.59
C ASN A 60 28.13 25.66 -17.49
N ALA A 61 28.13 25.44 -18.81
CA ALA A 61 27.62 26.42 -19.76
C ALA A 61 26.09 26.62 -19.65
N ALA A 62 25.33 25.54 -19.47
CA ALA A 62 23.88 25.60 -19.32
C ALA A 62 23.47 26.35 -18.05
N SER A 63 24.12 26.04 -16.93
CA SER A 63 23.88 26.68 -15.64
C SER A 63 24.23 28.18 -15.69
N ALA A 64 25.43 28.54 -16.16
CA ALA A 64 25.86 29.93 -16.26
C ALA A 64 24.98 30.78 -17.18
N ALA A 65 24.41 30.18 -18.24
CA ALA A 65 23.53 30.87 -19.18
C ALA A 65 22.04 30.80 -18.79
N GLY A 66 21.66 30.07 -17.73
CA GLY A 66 20.27 29.81 -17.38
C GLY A 66 19.49 29.00 -18.43
N LYS A 67 20.19 28.30 -19.34
CA LYS A 67 19.59 27.56 -20.47
C LYS A 67 19.23 26.13 -20.10
N ARG A 68 18.48 25.47 -20.98
CA ARG A 68 18.20 24.03 -20.88
C ARG A 68 19.34 23.24 -21.52
N LEU A 69 19.72 22.14 -20.90
CA LEU A 69 20.68 21.17 -21.39
C LEU A 69 19.95 19.90 -21.84
N TYR A 70 20.19 19.50 -23.07
CA TYR A 70 19.65 18.31 -23.69
C TYR A 70 20.71 17.21 -23.81
N VAL A 71 20.35 16.00 -23.40
CA VAL A 71 21.15 14.78 -23.50
C VAL A 71 20.44 13.82 -24.48
N PRO A 72 20.86 13.73 -25.74
CA PRO A 72 20.25 12.79 -26.70
C PRO A 72 20.31 11.34 -26.23
N ALA A 73 19.52 10.46 -26.85
CA ALA A 73 19.66 9.02 -26.67
C ALA A 73 21.10 8.56 -26.97
N GLY A 74 21.66 7.76 -26.06
CA GLY A 74 23.07 7.36 -26.08
C GLY A 74 23.51 6.90 -24.70
N THR A 75 24.68 6.26 -24.61
CA THR A 75 25.31 5.88 -23.34
C THR A 75 26.55 6.72 -23.10
N TYR A 76 26.48 7.62 -22.14
CA TYR A 76 27.54 8.58 -21.83
C TYR A 76 28.27 8.13 -20.58
N LEU A 77 29.52 7.65 -20.73
CA LEU A 77 30.32 7.23 -19.59
C LEU A 77 30.87 8.46 -18.87
N PHE A 78 30.73 8.49 -17.54
CA PHE A 78 31.33 9.55 -16.73
C PHE A 78 31.83 9.03 -15.38
N THR A 79 32.63 9.81 -14.65
CA THR A 79 33.08 9.45 -13.30
C THR A 79 32.28 10.17 -12.21
N THR A 80 32.27 11.50 -12.24
CA THR A 80 31.46 12.36 -11.37
C THR A 80 31.08 13.61 -12.15
N LEU A 81 29.84 14.08 -11.96
CA LEU A 81 29.34 15.35 -12.49
C LEU A 81 28.92 16.23 -11.32
N SER A 82 29.34 17.49 -11.34
CA SER A 82 28.93 18.49 -10.37
C SER A 82 28.04 19.51 -11.03
N ILE A 83 26.82 19.66 -10.53
CA ILE A 83 25.94 20.76 -10.94
C ILE A 83 26.35 21.99 -10.15
N PRO A 84 26.70 23.12 -10.79
CA PRO A 84 27.01 24.35 -10.07
C PRO A 84 25.72 25.07 -9.63
N GLY A 85 25.77 25.70 -8.45
CA GLY A 85 24.74 26.63 -7.97
C GLY A 85 25.16 28.11 -8.14
N PRO A 86 24.29 29.10 -7.85
CA PRO A 86 22.92 28.96 -7.33
C PRO A 86 21.84 28.78 -8.42
N GLU A 87 22.15 29.08 -9.68
CA GLU A 87 21.15 29.04 -10.77
C GLU A 87 20.65 27.63 -11.09
N GLY A 88 21.45 26.61 -10.74
CA GLY A 88 21.16 25.21 -10.99
C GLY A 88 21.10 24.88 -12.48
N ILE A 89 20.27 23.93 -12.87
CA ILE A 89 20.19 23.46 -14.26
C ILE A 89 18.78 22.96 -14.60
N TYR A 90 18.44 23.03 -15.88
CA TYR A 90 17.37 22.23 -16.45
C TYR A 90 18.02 21.23 -17.41
N LEU A 91 18.14 19.97 -16.99
CA LEU A 91 18.75 18.89 -17.77
C LEU A 91 17.68 17.86 -18.12
N TYR A 92 17.55 17.53 -19.40
CA TYR A 92 16.61 16.50 -19.85
C TYR A 92 17.17 15.61 -20.97
N GLY A 93 16.64 14.39 -21.10
CA GLY A 93 16.99 13.45 -22.16
C GLY A 93 15.80 12.94 -22.97
N ASP A 94 16.03 11.86 -23.74
CA ASP A 94 15.04 11.15 -24.56
C ASP A 94 14.39 9.98 -23.80
N GLY A 95 14.23 10.11 -22.47
CA GLY A 95 13.75 9.06 -21.59
C GLY A 95 14.83 8.02 -21.29
N ARG A 96 14.43 6.75 -21.13
CA ARG A 96 15.33 5.66 -20.71
C ARG A 96 16.52 5.41 -21.65
N ALA A 97 16.45 5.91 -22.89
CA ALA A 97 17.49 5.76 -23.90
C ALA A 97 18.67 6.75 -23.72
N SER A 98 18.50 7.83 -22.95
CA SER A 98 19.60 8.70 -22.54
C SER A 98 20.20 8.15 -21.25
N ILE A 99 21.32 7.43 -21.36
CA ILE A 99 21.96 6.74 -20.25
C ILE A 99 23.20 7.52 -19.82
N LEU A 100 23.14 8.14 -18.65
CA LEU A 100 24.32 8.65 -17.95
C LEU A 100 24.87 7.52 -17.09
N GLN A 101 25.99 6.92 -17.49
CA GLN A 101 26.58 5.77 -16.83
C GLN A 101 27.84 6.15 -16.03
N CYS A 102 27.73 6.08 -14.71
CA CYS A 102 28.84 6.29 -13.79
C CYS A 102 29.81 5.09 -13.83
N THR A 103 31.09 5.40 -14.02
CA THR A 103 32.24 4.49 -14.01
C THR A 103 33.21 4.81 -12.88
N GLY A 104 32.95 5.90 -12.14
CA GLY A 104 33.74 6.31 -11.00
C GLY A 104 33.38 5.56 -9.71
N THR A 105 34.14 5.87 -8.65
CA THR A 105 33.95 5.31 -7.30
C THR A 105 33.36 6.31 -6.30
N GLY A 106 33.14 7.56 -6.73
CA GLY A 106 32.55 8.62 -5.92
C GLY A 106 31.03 8.71 -6.11
N ASN A 107 30.46 9.79 -5.60
CA ASN A 107 29.07 10.14 -5.93
C ASN A 107 28.97 10.49 -7.41
N ALA A 108 27.90 10.04 -8.07
CA ALA A 108 27.76 10.20 -9.50
C ALA A 108 27.38 11.64 -9.88
N ILE A 109 26.26 12.15 -9.39
CA ILE A 109 25.86 13.54 -9.60
C ILE A 109 25.80 14.25 -8.25
N THR A 110 26.56 15.34 -8.11
CA THR A 110 26.65 16.15 -6.89
C THR A 110 26.13 17.56 -7.12
N LEU A 111 25.66 18.20 -6.06
CA LEU A 111 25.39 19.64 -6.03
C LEU A 111 26.63 20.41 -5.56
N GLY A 112 26.93 21.53 -6.20
CA GLY A 112 27.97 22.47 -5.75
C GLY A 112 27.59 23.20 -4.46
N GLU A 113 28.61 23.72 -3.77
CA GLU A 113 28.47 24.32 -2.45
C GLU A 113 27.84 25.72 -2.50
N VAL A 114 26.53 25.82 -2.32
CA VAL A 114 25.79 27.09 -2.21
C VAL A 114 24.61 27.00 -1.25
N ASN A 115 24.21 28.14 -0.70
CA ASN A 115 23.15 28.22 0.32
C ASN A 115 21.71 28.28 -0.25
N LEU A 116 21.55 28.62 -1.52
CA LEU A 116 20.24 28.76 -2.18
C LEU A 116 20.33 28.28 -3.62
N TRP A 117 19.36 27.46 -4.02
CA TRP A 117 19.24 26.93 -5.37
C TRP A 117 17.94 27.41 -6.01
N ASN A 118 18.05 28.06 -7.17
CA ASN A 118 16.93 28.69 -7.85
C ASN A 118 16.13 27.71 -8.73
N ARG A 119 16.80 26.75 -9.36
CA ARG A 119 16.17 25.83 -10.33
C ARG A 119 17.00 24.56 -10.53
N LEU A 120 16.60 23.46 -9.91
CA LEU A 120 17.10 22.13 -10.23
C LEU A 120 16.01 21.33 -10.94
N VAL A 121 16.17 21.04 -12.23
CA VAL A 121 15.28 20.16 -12.98
C VAL A 121 16.11 19.07 -13.65
N LEU A 122 15.84 17.82 -13.29
CA LEU A 122 16.44 16.63 -13.89
C LEU A 122 15.32 15.75 -14.42
N LYS A 123 15.31 15.47 -15.73
CA LYS A 123 14.13 14.88 -16.37
C LYS A 123 14.43 13.90 -17.49
N ASP A 124 13.65 12.83 -17.61
CA ASP A 124 13.63 11.94 -18.78
C ASP A 124 15.02 11.35 -19.14
N PHE A 125 15.74 10.77 -18.19
CA PHE A 125 16.97 10.02 -18.46
C PHE A 125 17.21 8.87 -17.49
N THR A 126 18.09 7.95 -17.87
CA THR A 126 18.61 6.88 -17.01
C THR A 126 19.91 7.33 -16.34
N LEU A 127 19.97 7.22 -15.01
CA LEU A 127 21.21 7.34 -14.25
C LEU A 127 21.64 5.94 -13.81
N GLN A 128 22.74 5.46 -14.36
CA GLN A 128 23.23 4.11 -14.12
C GLN A 128 24.53 4.15 -13.31
N GLY A 129 24.56 3.41 -12.21
CA GLY A 129 25.72 3.22 -11.35
C GLY A 129 26.57 2.02 -11.73
N ASN A 130 27.48 1.68 -10.82
CA ASN A 130 28.27 0.46 -10.84
C ASN A 130 28.46 -0.04 -9.39
N SER A 131 29.11 -1.19 -9.22
CA SER A 131 29.32 -1.84 -7.91
C SER A 131 30.29 -1.12 -6.96
N SER A 132 30.89 -0.02 -7.39
CA SER A 132 31.89 0.75 -6.64
C SER A 132 31.57 2.24 -6.56
N ALA A 133 30.51 2.70 -7.24
CA ALA A 133 30.02 4.06 -7.14
C ALA A 133 29.33 4.29 -5.79
N GLY A 134 29.51 5.48 -5.23
CA GLY A 134 28.83 5.92 -4.02
C GLY A 134 27.36 6.25 -4.27
N HIS A 135 26.92 7.43 -3.88
CA HIS A 135 25.52 7.85 -4.12
C HIS A 135 25.26 8.16 -5.60
N GLY A 136 24.06 7.86 -6.09
CA GLY A 136 23.66 8.21 -7.45
C GLY A 136 23.40 9.70 -7.61
N LEU A 137 22.26 10.16 -7.09
CA LEU A 137 21.97 11.59 -6.92
C LEU A 137 22.33 12.00 -5.50
N TYR A 138 23.42 12.75 -5.34
CA TYR A 138 23.86 13.31 -4.07
C TYR A 138 23.40 14.77 -3.94
N LEU A 139 22.19 14.93 -3.42
CA LEU A 139 21.53 16.22 -3.19
C LEU A 139 21.80 16.68 -1.75
N ALA A 140 23.02 17.17 -1.54
CA ALA A 140 23.51 17.63 -0.24
C ALA A 140 24.58 18.73 -0.44
N PRO A 141 24.17 19.99 -0.64
CA PRO A 141 25.08 21.05 -1.09
C PRO A 141 26.17 21.44 -0.07
N THR A 142 26.01 21.28 1.26
CA THR A 142 27.06 21.37 2.31
C THR A 142 26.50 21.03 3.71
N GLY A 143 27.37 20.74 4.69
CA GLY A 143 26.98 20.32 6.04
C GLY A 143 26.31 21.42 6.90
N ALA A 144 25.19 21.05 7.52
CA ALA A 144 24.48 21.75 8.60
C ALA A 144 24.11 23.21 8.27
N GLY A 145 23.06 23.36 7.48
CA GLY A 145 22.31 24.60 7.32
C GLY A 145 21.20 24.46 6.27
N ASN A 146 20.03 25.06 6.53
CA ASN A 146 18.82 25.02 5.69
C ASN A 146 19.08 25.45 4.23
N ASN A 147 19.53 24.53 3.38
CA ASN A 147 19.76 24.81 1.97
C ASN A 147 18.45 24.61 1.20
N VAL A 148 17.96 25.69 0.60
CA VAL A 148 16.72 25.63 -0.17
C VAL A 148 17.04 25.11 -1.56
N VAL A 149 16.72 23.83 -1.82
CA VAL A 149 16.80 23.21 -3.14
C VAL A 149 15.40 22.91 -3.63
N ILE A 150 14.74 23.93 -4.19
CA ILE A 150 13.47 23.73 -4.88
C ILE A 150 13.82 23.13 -6.24
N GLY A 151 13.38 21.90 -6.45
CA GLY A 151 13.73 21.16 -7.67
C GLY A 151 12.73 20.09 -8.02
N GLN A 152 12.64 19.81 -9.32
CA GLN A 152 11.79 18.78 -9.89
C GLN A 152 12.67 17.69 -10.49
N ILE A 153 12.56 16.49 -9.96
CA ILE A 153 13.19 15.30 -10.49
C ILE A 153 12.06 14.47 -11.09
N GLU A 154 12.02 14.34 -12.41
CA GLU A 154 10.87 13.81 -13.12
C GLU A 154 11.26 12.66 -14.03
N ASN A 155 10.56 11.53 -13.93
CA ASN A 155 10.71 10.41 -14.86
C ASN A 155 12.16 9.96 -15.04
N LEU A 156 12.92 9.90 -13.95
CA LEU A 156 14.26 9.33 -13.95
C LEU A 156 14.20 7.83 -13.70
N TYR A 157 15.11 7.09 -14.37
CA TYR A 157 15.37 5.68 -14.09
C TYR A 157 16.75 5.55 -13.44
N ILE A 158 16.80 5.27 -12.13
CA ILE A 158 18.04 5.24 -11.34
C ILE A 158 18.34 3.79 -10.92
N THR A 159 19.48 3.25 -11.35
CA THR A 159 19.79 1.82 -11.19
C THR A 159 21.27 1.53 -11.04
N GLY A 160 21.64 0.38 -10.49
CA GLY A 160 23.00 -0.15 -10.52
C GLY A 160 23.96 0.47 -9.50
N PHE A 161 23.48 1.26 -8.54
CA PHE A 161 24.28 1.76 -7.41
C PHE A 161 24.31 0.71 -6.30
N THR A 162 25.15 -0.31 -6.47
CA THR A 162 25.14 -1.53 -5.63
C THR A 162 26.28 -1.60 -4.61
N GLN A 163 27.05 -0.51 -4.44
CA GLN A 163 28.04 -0.44 -3.37
C GLN A 163 27.34 -0.43 -2.00
N THR A 164 27.72 -1.36 -1.13
CA THR A 164 27.11 -1.51 0.20
C THR A 164 27.22 -0.23 1.03
N GLY A 165 26.10 0.21 1.58
CA GLY A 165 26.01 1.37 2.48
C GLY A 165 25.72 2.69 1.77
N PHE A 166 25.51 2.67 0.46
CA PHE A 166 25.18 3.86 -0.34
C PHE A 166 23.74 3.83 -0.86
N TYR A 167 23.27 4.98 -1.33
CA TYR A 167 21.88 5.20 -1.75
C TYR A 167 21.86 5.70 -3.19
N ALA A 168 20.90 5.21 -3.98
CA ALA A 168 20.66 5.71 -5.33
C ALA A 168 20.28 7.20 -5.32
N VAL A 169 19.51 7.63 -4.32
CA VAL A 169 19.17 9.03 -4.06
C VAL A 169 19.51 9.36 -2.61
N TYR A 170 20.32 10.40 -2.41
CA TYR A 170 20.70 10.88 -1.09
C TYR A 170 20.33 12.35 -0.96
N VAL A 171 19.37 12.66 -0.09
CA VAL A 171 18.88 14.01 0.17
C VAL A 171 19.23 14.41 1.59
N LEU A 172 19.95 15.51 1.75
CA LEU A 172 20.33 16.06 3.06
C LEU A 172 20.24 17.57 3.02
N ASP A 173 19.67 18.16 4.07
CA ASP A 173 19.53 19.61 4.26
C ASP A 173 18.89 20.33 3.05
N CYS A 174 17.98 19.66 2.32
CA CYS A 174 17.32 20.19 1.12
C CYS A 174 15.83 20.48 1.34
N TYR A 175 15.36 21.66 0.94
CA TYR A 175 13.95 22.06 1.04
C TYR A 175 13.16 21.97 -0.28
N GLY A 176 12.05 21.22 -0.29
CA GLY A 176 11.02 21.34 -1.34
C GLY A 176 11.30 20.61 -2.64
N LEU A 177 12.13 19.56 -2.62
CA LEU A 177 12.34 18.68 -3.77
C LEU A 177 11.08 17.85 -4.06
N GLN A 178 10.78 17.71 -5.34
CA GLN A 178 9.68 16.89 -5.82
C GLN A 178 10.23 15.84 -6.77
N PHE A 179 10.21 14.59 -6.34
CA PHE A 179 10.46 13.43 -7.19
C PHE A 179 9.12 12.96 -7.72
N ASN A 180 8.94 13.00 -9.04
CA ASN A 180 7.69 12.64 -9.70
C ASN A 180 7.94 11.51 -10.68
N SER A 181 7.18 10.41 -10.55
CA SER A 181 7.20 9.29 -11.49
C SER A 181 8.59 8.70 -11.73
N CYS A 182 9.46 8.71 -10.71
CA CYS A 182 10.81 8.17 -10.82
C CYS A 182 10.82 6.68 -10.49
N SER A 183 11.66 5.92 -11.20
CA SER A 183 11.91 4.49 -10.96
C SER A 183 13.32 4.32 -10.40
N ILE A 184 13.43 3.86 -9.16
CA ILE A 184 14.68 3.66 -8.42
C ILE A 184 14.79 2.16 -8.15
N ILE A 185 15.52 1.45 -9.01
CA ILE A 185 15.43 -0.03 -9.11
C ILE A 185 16.81 -0.67 -9.12
N GLY A 186 17.02 -1.75 -8.35
CA GLY A 186 18.24 -2.55 -8.44
C GLY A 186 19.46 -1.88 -7.80
N ASN A 187 19.31 -1.31 -6.61
CA ASN A 187 20.35 -0.56 -5.90
C ASN A 187 20.63 -1.17 -4.52
N ASP A 188 21.72 -0.80 -3.84
CA ASP A 188 21.94 -1.23 -2.45
C ASP A 188 20.84 -0.66 -1.54
N SER A 189 20.64 0.65 -1.62
CA SER A 189 19.49 1.33 -1.00
C SER A 189 18.88 2.32 -2.00
N GLY A 190 17.55 2.52 -1.92
CA GLY A 190 16.81 3.41 -2.80
C GLY A 190 17.03 4.87 -2.45
N VAL A 191 16.33 5.36 -1.43
CA VAL A 191 16.28 6.78 -1.08
C VAL A 191 16.67 6.99 0.37
N PHE A 192 17.61 7.91 0.61
CA PHE A 192 17.83 8.53 1.90
C PHE A 192 17.30 9.96 1.91
N CYS A 193 16.58 10.34 2.96
CA CYS A 193 16.17 11.71 3.22
C CYS A 193 16.45 12.06 4.69
N GLY A 194 17.50 12.86 4.91
CA GLY A 194 18.11 13.11 6.23
C GLY A 194 17.78 14.48 6.85
N SER A 195 18.55 14.88 7.87
CA SER A 195 18.38 16.12 8.65
C SER A 195 18.06 17.35 7.78
N GLU A 196 17.21 18.24 8.30
CA GLU A 196 16.75 19.49 7.66
C GLU A 196 16.17 19.34 6.23
N ALA A 197 15.97 18.12 5.74
CA ALA A 197 15.36 17.83 4.45
C ALA A 197 13.84 18.03 4.53
N LEU A 198 13.44 19.28 4.41
CA LEU A 198 12.10 19.78 4.65
C LEU A 198 11.24 19.74 3.41
N HIS A 199 10.00 19.28 3.57
CA HIS A 199 8.95 19.38 2.57
C HIS A 199 9.26 18.69 1.23
N ASN A 200 10.11 17.67 1.26
CA ASN A 200 10.39 16.87 0.10
C ASN A 200 9.24 15.88 -0.15
N SER A 201 8.93 15.65 -1.42
CA SER A 201 7.86 14.74 -1.83
C SER A 201 8.35 13.74 -2.86
N PHE A 202 7.90 12.51 -2.73
CA PHE A 202 8.07 11.42 -3.68
C PHE A 202 6.69 11.02 -4.16
N ASN A 203 6.31 11.47 -5.35
CA ASN A 203 4.99 11.29 -5.94
C ASN A 203 5.08 10.25 -7.05
N ASP A 204 4.30 9.18 -6.94
CA ASP A 204 4.24 8.07 -7.89
C ASP A 204 5.62 7.47 -8.22
N CYS A 205 6.53 7.47 -7.24
CA CYS A 205 7.86 6.87 -7.40
C CYS A 205 7.80 5.37 -7.14
N TRP A 206 8.58 4.60 -7.90
CA TRP A 206 8.74 3.16 -7.73
C TRP A 206 10.12 2.89 -7.17
N VAL A 207 10.20 2.41 -5.93
CA VAL A 207 11.46 2.03 -5.29
C VAL A 207 11.49 0.53 -5.14
N ARG A 208 12.28 -0.14 -5.97
CA ARG A 208 12.18 -1.59 -6.17
C ARG A 208 13.52 -2.29 -6.09
N ASP A 209 13.50 -3.57 -5.74
CA ASP A 209 14.66 -4.48 -5.85
C ASP A 209 15.92 -3.86 -5.21
N PHE A 210 15.84 -3.59 -3.90
CA PHE A 210 16.91 -2.97 -3.12
C PHE A 210 17.47 -3.94 -2.07
N MET A 211 18.76 -3.83 -1.73
CA MET A 211 19.41 -4.76 -0.80
C MET A 211 19.10 -4.45 0.68
N LYS A 212 18.99 -3.17 1.04
CA LYS A 212 18.91 -2.74 2.45
C LYS A 212 17.72 -1.84 2.76
N TYR A 213 17.61 -0.68 2.12
CA TYR A 213 16.51 0.25 2.38
C TYR A 213 15.78 0.64 1.10
N GLY A 214 14.45 0.62 1.11
CA GLY A 214 13.65 1.29 0.07
C GLY A 214 13.71 2.80 0.30
N TYR A 215 13.01 3.26 1.34
CA TYR A 215 13.11 4.61 1.88
C TYR A 215 13.73 4.57 3.27
N HIS A 216 14.79 5.35 3.48
CA HIS A 216 15.37 5.62 4.79
C HIS A 216 15.20 7.11 5.09
N LEU A 217 14.31 7.40 6.04
CA LEU A 217 13.88 8.74 6.39
C LEU A 217 14.38 9.10 7.79
N ASN A 218 15.43 9.91 7.87
CA ASN A 218 15.98 10.42 9.12
C ASN A 218 15.72 11.93 9.21
N VAL A 219 14.45 12.29 9.48
CA VAL A 219 13.91 13.62 9.13
C VAL A 219 14.21 14.68 10.19
N GLY A 220 15.03 14.40 11.20
CA GLY A 220 15.52 15.40 12.17
C GLY A 220 14.44 15.93 13.15
N ALA A 221 14.52 17.22 13.50
CA ALA A 221 13.71 17.84 14.57
C ALA A 221 12.18 17.83 14.29
N ALA A 222 11.39 17.92 15.37
CA ALA A 222 9.93 17.95 15.32
C ALA A 222 9.41 19.10 14.45
N GLY A 223 8.73 18.77 13.35
CA GLY A 223 8.15 19.73 12.39
C GLY A 223 8.55 19.46 10.94
N ASN A 224 9.67 18.77 10.72
CA ASN A 224 10.14 18.42 9.39
C ASN A 224 9.25 17.35 8.76
N ARG A 225 8.88 17.52 7.48
CA ARG A 225 7.93 16.63 6.78
C ARG A 225 8.49 16.07 5.48
N VAL A 226 8.33 14.77 5.29
CA VAL A 226 8.51 14.08 4.00
C VAL A 226 7.18 13.47 3.58
N TRP A 227 6.82 13.64 2.31
CA TRP A 227 5.63 13.03 1.72
C TRP A 227 6.02 11.93 0.74
N ILE A 228 5.36 10.78 0.86
CA ILE A 228 5.39 9.71 -0.13
C ILE A 228 3.94 9.52 -0.56
N ASN A 229 3.63 9.85 -1.81
CA ASN A 229 2.27 9.84 -2.34
C ASN A 229 2.21 8.89 -3.53
N GLY A 230 1.34 7.89 -3.48
CA GLY A 230 1.24 6.86 -4.51
C GLY A 230 2.50 5.98 -4.57
N GLY A 231 2.70 5.36 -5.73
CA GLY A 231 3.89 4.55 -6.01
C GLY A 231 3.95 3.20 -5.31
N PHE A 232 5.09 2.53 -5.50
CA PHE A 232 5.36 1.18 -5.01
C PHE A 232 6.71 1.15 -4.30
N VAL A 233 6.77 0.43 -3.18
CA VAL A 233 8.02 -0.04 -2.59
C VAL A 233 7.96 -1.55 -2.56
N ASP A 234 8.84 -2.21 -3.29
CA ASP A 234 8.79 -3.67 -3.40
C ASP A 234 10.16 -4.33 -3.63
N SER A 235 10.24 -5.64 -3.42
CA SER A 235 11.43 -6.45 -3.74
C SER A 235 11.08 -7.82 -4.31
N PRO A 236 10.36 -7.91 -5.45
CA PRO A 236 9.91 -9.18 -6.00
C PRO A 236 11.02 -10.01 -6.65
N ASP A 237 12.14 -9.42 -7.06
CA ASP A 237 13.26 -10.18 -7.60
C ASP A 237 13.89 -11.07 -6.50
N PRO A 238 13.97 -12.40 -6.69
CA PRO A 238 14.53 -13.33 -5.70
C PRO A 238 15.96 -13.02 -5.26
N ALA A 239 16.75 -12.29 -6.06
CA ALA A 239 18.10 -11.88 -5.68
C ALA A 239 18.11 -10.79 -4.59
N TYR A 240 17.02 -10.03 -4.49
CA TYR A 240 16.83 -8.93 -3.53
C TYR A 240 15.80 -9.29 -2.46
N LYS A 241 14.85 -10.17 -2.77
CA LYS A 241 13.85 -10.71 -1.84
C LYS A 241 14.55 -11.50 -0.72
N ASP A 242 14.04 -11.40 0.51
CA ASP A 242 14.52 -12.14 1.69
C ASP A 242 15.95 -11.82 2.17
N VAL A 243 16.55 -10.72 1.70
CA VAL A 243 17.82 -10.24 2.25
C VAL A 243 17.62 -9.84 3.72
N VAL A 244 18.45 -10.41 4.61
CA VAL A 244 18.37 -10.15 6.05
C VAL A 244 18.61 -8.66 6.33
N GLY A 245 17.66 -8.02 7.02
CA GLY A 245 17.72 -6.61 7.37
C GLY A 245 17.25 -5.65 6.28
N GLN A 246 16.62 -6.16 5.22
CA GLN A 246 15.95 -5.35 4.19
C GLN A 246 14.69 -4.67 4.76
N ILE A 247 14.68 -3.35 4.83
CA ILE A 247 13.54 -2.57 5.31
C ILE A 247 12.94 -1.76 4.16
N GLY A 248 11.64 -1.91 3.94
CA GLY A 248 10.91 -1.13 2.93
C GLY A 248 10.94 0.36 3.21
N LEU A 249 10.41 0.74 4.37
CA LEU A 249 10.47 2.11 4.89
C LEU A 249 11.02 2.12 6.31
N TYR A 250 12.12 2.85 6.51
CA TYR A 250 12.75 3.04 7.82
C TYR A 250 12.64 4.51 8.27
N LEU A 251 12.02 4.74 9.43
CA LEU A 251 11.82 6.08 10.00
C LEU A 251 12.68 6.30 11.26
N GLN A 252 13.48 7.35 11.25
CA GLN A 252 14.27 7.85 12.37
C GLN A 252 13.98 9.34 12.61
N ASN A 253 12.98 9.67 13.43
CA ASN A 253 12.55 11.04 13.78
C ASN A 253 11.84 11.83 12.66
N GLY A 254 11.30 13.00 13.03
CA GLY A 254 10.55 13.90 12.16
C GLY A 254 9.15 13.36 11.81
N MET A 255 8.49 13.97 10.83
CA MET A 255 7.14 13.57 10.39
C MET A 255 7.18 13.00 8.97
N VAL A 256 6.54 11.86 8.77
CA VAL A 256 6.40 11.25 7.44
C VAL A 256 4.93 11.00 7.15
N HIS A 257 4.48 11.43 5.97
CA HIS A 257 3.15 11.14 5.47
C HIS A 257 3.25 10.21 4.26
N LEU A 258 2.73 9.00 4.41
CA LEU A 258 2.52 8.04 3.34
C LEU A 258 1.06 8.09 2.94
N LYS A 259 0.80 8.26 1.65
CA LYS A 259 -0.56 8.33 1.13
C LYS A 259 -0.69 7.48 -0.11
N ASP A 260 -1.71 6.62 -0.18
CA ASP A 260 -2.03 5.80 -1.36
C ASP A 260 -0.86 4.93 -1.88
N THR A 261 0.14 4.66 -1.02
CA THR A 261 1.37 3.94 -1.36
C THR A 261 1.20 2.44 -1.16
N GLN A 262 1.81 1.64 -2.04
CA GLN A 262 1.81 0.18 -1.94
C GLN A 262 3.18 -0.32 -1.46
N LEU A 263 3.16 -1.18 -0.44
CA LEU A 263 4.33 -1.83 0.13
C LEU A 263 4.20 -3.33 -0.14
N GLU A 264 4.99 -3.85 -1.09
CA GLU A 264 4.78 -5.19 -1.65
C GLU A 264 5.97 -6.12 -1.49
N ASP A 265 5.73 -7.40 -1.17
CA ASP A 265 6.79 -8.42 -1.13
C ASP A 265 8.01 -8.01 -0.27
N LEU A 266 7.76 -7.35 0.87
CA LEU A 266 8.77 -7.00 1.88
C LEU A 266 8.63 -7.82 3.17
N THR A 267 9.74 -8.37 3.68
CA THR A 267 9.78 -9.14 4.95
C THR A 267 9.65 -8.23 6.18
N THR A 268 10.34 -7.09 6.14
CA THR A 268 10.14 -5.94 7.03
C THR A 268 9.69 -4.74 6.19
N PRO A 269 8.39 -4.62 5.88
CA PRO A 269 7.87 -3.51 5.08
C PRO A 269 8.13 -2.15 5.72
N PHE A 270 8.20 -2.12 7.05
CA PHE A 270 8.31 -0.90 7.82
C PHE A 270 9.00 -1.13 9.16
N ASP A 271 9.85 -0.19 9.53
CA ASP A 271 10.43 -0.07 10.85
C ASP A 271 10.51 1.42 11.23
N ALA A 272 10.11 1.78 12.44
CA ALA A 272 10.17 3.16 12.92
C ALA A 272 10.69 3.25 14.34
N ASP A 273 11.75 4.01 14.51
CA ASP A 273 12.44 4.19 15.79
C ASP A 273 11.85 5.36 16.60
N ALA A 274 11.54 6.47 15.94
CA ALA A 274 11.03 7.70 16.58
C ALA A 274 10.34 8.63 15.56
N GLY A 275 9.51 9.56 16.02
CA GLY A 275 8.91 10.61 15.19
C GLY A 275 7.38 10.50 15.04
N THR A 276 6.81 11.19 14.06
CA THR A 276 5.39 11.12 13.71
C THR A 276 5.23 10.40 12.37
N LEU A 277 4.43 9.35 12.37
CA LEU A 277 4.04 8.62 11.19
C LEU A 277 2.59 8.93 10.85
N ILE A 278 2.30 9.27 9.60
CA ILE A 278 0.95 9.40 9.08
C ILE A 278 0.84 8.47 7.87
N MET A 279 -0.10 7.54 7.89
CA MET A 279 -0.40 6.66 6.76
C MET A 279 -1.87 6.81 6.40
N ASP A 280 -2.19 7.06 5.14
CA ASP A 280 -3.55 7.23 4.63
C ASP A 280 -3.72 6.44 3.32
N GLY A 281 -4.58 5.41 3.28
CA GLY A 281 -4.80 4.61 2.06
C GLY A 281 -3.64 3.69 1.68
N VAL A 282 -2.72 3.41 2.61
CA VAL A 282 -1.54 2.55 2.36
C VAL A 282 -1.95 1.08 2.26
N GLN A 283 -1.40 0.38 1.27
CA GLN A 283 -1.68 -1.04 1.01
C GLN A 283 -0.43 -1.88 1.26
N PHE A 284 -0.59 -2.98 1.98
CA PHE A 284 0.46 -3.98 2.20
C PHE A 284 0.07 -5.26 1.48
N ASN A 285 0.89 -5.70 0.53
CA ASN A 285 0.65 -6.89 -0.30
C ASN A 285 1.89 -7.79 -0.30
N GLY A 286 1.75 -9.10 -0.45
CA GLY A 286 2.94 -9.93 -0.67
C GLY A 286 2.73 -11.41 -0.41
N SER A 287 3.62 -12.23 -0.95
CA SER A 287 3.51 -13.70 -0.89
C SER A 287 4.01 -14.33 0.41
N PHE A 288 4.34 -13.54 1.43
CA PHE A 288 5.02 -14.03 2.63
C PHE A 288 4.10 -14.74 3.62
N VAL A 289 4.69 -15.70 4.34
CA VAL A 289 4.04 -16.44 5.44
C VAL A 289 3.75 -15.51 6.63
N SER A 290 4.63 -14.52 6.86
CA SER A 290 4.43 -13.46 7.85
C SER A 290 5.36 -12.28 7.56
N ALA A 291 4.84 -11.06 7.61
CA ALA A 291 5.63 -9.83 7.65
C ALA A 291 5.32 -9.05 8.94
N THR A 292 6.35 -8.39 9.49
CA THR A 292 6.22 -7.62 10.74
C THR A 292 6.41 -6.15 10.46
N PHE A 293 5.47 -5.36 10.98
CA PHE A 293 5.48 -3.91 10.97
C PHE A 293 5.82 -3.45 12.39
N THR A 294 7.00 -2.89 12.60
CA THR A 294 7.46 -2.48 13.94
C THR A 294 7.29 -0.97 14.10
N ILE A 295 6.57 -0.55 15.14
CA ILE A 295 6.54 0.85 15.59
C ILE A 295 7.13 0.92 16.99
N SER A 296 8.23 1.64 17.16
CA SER A 296 8.82 1.92 18.47
C SER A 296 7.91 2.78 19.35
N ASP A 297 8.12 2.65 20.65
CA ASP A 297 7.62 3.45 21.76
C ASP A 297 7.66 4.96 21.52
N SER A 298 8.68 5.40 20.78
CA SER A 298 8.98 6.81 20.57
C SER A 298 8.33 7.39 19.32
N VAL A 299 7.39 6.64 18.70
CA VAL A 299 6.68 7.05 17.50
C VAL A 299 5.22 7.36 17.81
N GLU A 300 4.74 8.49 17.30
CA GLU A 300 3.32 8.82 17.22
C GLU A 300 2.79 8.43 15.83
N ALA A 301 1.94 7.41 15.75
CA ALA A 301 1.43 6.90 14.47
C ALA A 301 -0.05 7.24 14.27
N HIS A 302 -0.39 7.79 13.10
CA HIS A 302 -1.74 8.11 12.63
C HIS A 302 -2.03 7.28 11.39
N LEU A 303 -2.84 6.23 11.51
CA LEU A 303 -3.08 5.26 10.44
C LEU A 303 -4.55 5.33 10.00
N THR A 304 -4.81 5.64 8.74
CA THR A 304 -6.17 5.74 8.16
C THR A 304 -6.24 4.90 6.88
N ASP A 305 -7.33 4.17 6.70
CA ASP A 305 -7.59 3.37 5.48
C ASP A 305 -6.48 2.38 5.07
N ILE A 306 -5.79 1.81 6.08
CA ILE A 306 -4.73 0.82 5.86
C ILE A 306 -5.31 -0.51 5.41
N GLN A 307 -4.85 -1.01 4.27
CA GLN A 307 -5.23 -2.31 3.71
C GLN A 307 -4.06 -3.29 3.85
N MET A 308 -4.33 -4.49 4.36
CA MET A 308 -3.34 -5.55 4.50
C MET A 308 -3.87 -6.82 3.85
N HIS A 309 -3.17 -7.30 2.83
CA HIS A 309 -3.47 -8.54 2.13
C HIS A 309 -2.43 -9.59 2.55
N ASN A 310 -2.86 -10.75 3.09
CA ASN A 310 -2.01 -11.81 3.69
C ASN A 310 -1.50 -11.51 5.12
N SER A 311 -0.68 -12.39 5.70
CA SER A 311 -0.23 -12.33 7.11
C SER A 311 0.72 -11.16 7.39
N TYR A 312 0.16 -9.97 7.66
CA TYR A 312 0.88 -8.82 8.18
C TYR A 312 0.51 -8.60 9.66
N SER A 313 1.52 -8.43 10.52
CA SER A 313 1.35 -8.09 11.93
C SER A 313 1.89 -6.70 12.23
N ILE A 314 1.15 -5.90 13.02
CA ILE A 314 1.62 -4.62 13.54
C ILE A 314 2.06 -4.85 14.99
N ASN A 315 3.37 -4.77 15.21
CA ASN A 315 4.00 -4.82 16.51
C ASN A 315 4.36 -3.40 16.95
N ALA A 316 3.68 -2.89 17.98
CA ALA A 316 3.86 -1.54 18.47
C ALA A 316 4.36 -1.54 19.92
N GLY A 317 5.36 -0.71 20.20
CA GLY A 317 5.86 -0.40 21.54
C GLY A 317 4.95 0.54 22.32
N LEU A 318 5.47 1.21 23.35
CA LEU A 318 4.74 2.11 24.28
C LEU A 318 4.17 3.41 23.67
N GLY A 319 4.23 3.56 22.35
CA GLY A 319 3.86 4.78 21.62
C GLY A 319 2.35 4.96 21.50
N THR A 320 1.93 6.19 21.15
CA THR A 320 0.51 6.48 20.90
C THR A 320 0.18 6.19 19.44
N ILE A 321 -0.69 5.21 19.20
CA ILE A 321 -1.21 4.91 17.87
C ILE A 321 -2.68 5.33 17.78
N TRP A 322 -2.94 6.25 16.86
CA TRP A 322 -4.26 6.66 16.40
C TRP A 322 -4.56 5.89 15.12
N THR A 323 -5.55 4.98 15.14
CA THR A 323 -5.91 4.20 13.95
C THR A 323 -7.36 4.41 13.54
N ASN A 324 -7.62 4.39 12.25
CA ASN A 324 -8.92 4.24 11.62
C ASN A 324 -8.73 3.32 10.41
N CYS A 325 -8.27 2.10 10.68
CA CYS A 325 -7.87 1.13 9.67
C CYS A 325 -9.10 0.40 9.10
N ARG A 326 -9.14 0.23 7.78
CA ARG A 326 -10.09 -0.66 7.09
C ARG A 326 -9.37 -1.91 6.61
N ALA A 327 -9.38 -2.97 7.42
CA ALA A 327 -8.85 -4.26 6.99
C ALA A 327 -9.77 -4.90 5.92
N LYS A 328 -9.35 -4.85 4.65
CA LYS A 328 -9.99 -5.61 3.56
C LYS A 328 -9.20 -6.91 3.33
N ILE A 329 -9.63 -8.00 3.96
CA ILE A 329 -9.08 -9.33 3.66
C ILE A 329 -9.81 -9.87 2.43
N ASN A 330 -9.18 -9.83 1.27
CA ASN A 330 -9.69 -10.50 0.07
C ASN A 330 -9.24 -11.97 0.10
N PRO A 331 -10.15 -12.96 0.25
CA PRO A 331 -9.79 -14.34 -0.06
C PRO A 331 -9.44 -14.42 -1.56
N PRO A 332 -8.45 -15.23 -1.97
CA PRO A 332 -8.17 -15.44 -3.39
C PRO A 332 -9.42 -16.00 -4.10
N ASP A 333 -9.61 -15.63 -5.37
CA ASP A 333 -10.69 -16.17 -6.21
C ASP A 333 -10.49 -17.68 -6.40
N VAL A 334 -11.27 -18.49 -5.70
CA VAL A 334 -11.26 -19.96 -5.85
C VAL A 334 -12.19 -20.32 -7.02
N THR A 335 -11.60 -20.60 -8.19
CA THR A 335 -12.34 -21.06 -9.39
C THR A 335 -12.22 -22.56 -9.66
N ASP A 336 -11.65 -23.37 -8.75
CA ASP A 336 -11.45 -24.81 -8.98
C ASP A 336 -12.14 -25.69 -7.90
N PRO A 337 -13.14 -26.53 -8.25
CA PRO A 337 -13.85 -27.41 -7.32
C PRO A 337 -13.03 -28.60 -6.78
N GLY A 338 -11.75 -28.77 -7.15
CA GLY A 338 -10.97 -29.98 -6.83
C GLY A 338 -9.63 -29.79 -6.11
N ALA A 339 -9.18 -28.56 -5.87
CA ALA A 339 -7.87 -28.34 -5.26
C ALA A 339 -7.92 -28.43 -3.72
N THR A 340 -7.14 -29.36 -3.14
CA THR A 340 -6.84 -29.35 -1.70
C THR A 340 -6.03 -28.09 -1.38
N LEU A 341 -6.70 -27.08 -0.82
CA LEU A 341 -6.09 -25.82 -0.38
C LEU A 341 -4.97 -26.09 0.63
N ALA A 342 -3.70 -25.91 0.23
CA ALA A 342 -2.72 -25.36 1.16
C ALA A 342 -3.18 -23.92 1.46
N ARG A 343 -3.94 -23.76 2.53
CA ARG A 343 -4.57 -22.49 2.92
C ARG A 343 -3.48 -21.48 3.32
N PRO A 344 -3.39 -20.29 2.69
CA PRO A 344 -2.56 -19.24 3.22
C PRO A 344 -3.16 -18.72 4.53
N SER A 345 -2.36 -18.75 5.59
CA SER A 345 -2.66 -18.09 6.86
C SER A 345 -2.66 -16.58 6.61
N THR A 346 -3.72 -15.89 6.98
CA THR A 346 -3.75 -14.43 7.10
C THR A 346 -3.97 -14.12 8.58
N ILE A 347 -2.89 -13.80 9.30
CA ILE A 347 -2.92 -13.36 10.69
C ILE A 347 -2.81 -11.84 10.70
N VAL A 348 -3.83 -11.15 11.20
CA VAL A 348 -3.73 -9.74 11.62
C VAL A 348 -3.60 -9.72 13.14
N ARG A 349 -2.40 -9.45 13.66
CA ARG A 349 -2.16 -9.26 15.10
C ARG A 349 -1.99 -7.77 15.40
N LEU A 350 -2.84 -7.28 16.31
CA LEU A 350 -2.63 -6.04 17.05
C LEU A 350 -2.41 -6.46 18.52
N THR A 351 -1.25 -6.15 19.11
CA THR A 351 -0.92 -6.54 20.50
C THR A 351 -0.68 -5.30 21.39
N ASN A 352 -1.43 -5.16 22.52
CA ASN A 352 -1.06 -4.29 23.64
C ASN A 352 -0.39 -5.18 24.65
N THR A 353 0.72 -4.74 25.22
CA THR A 353 1.38 -5.52 26.27
C THR A 353 1.22 -4.92 27.66
N LEU A 354 0.47 -3.83 27.85
CA LEU A 354 0.34 -3.17 29.16
C LEU A 354 -1.09 -2.81 29.62
N PRO A 355 -1.34 -2.82 30.94
CA PRO A 355 -2.51 -2.18 31.55
C PRO A 355 -2.31 -0.65 31.62
N ASN A 356 -3.34 0.10 31.17
CA ASN A 356 -3.51 1.57 31.29
C ASN A 356 -2.98 2.47 30.14
N THR A 357 -2.73 1.95 28.94
CA THR A 357 -2.55 2.75 27.71
C THR A 357 -3.76 2.58 26.77
N SER A 358 -4.15 3.66 26.07
CA SER A 358 -5.33 3.68 25.18
C SER A 358 -4.93 3.37 23.73
N LEU A 359 -5.49 2.32 23.15
CA LEU A 359 -5.55 2.12 21.69
C LEU A 359 -6.81 2.82 21.17
N ILE A 360 -6.67 3.93 20.43
CA ILE A 360 -7.82 4.62 19.82
C ILE A 360 -7.85 4.21 18.35
N GLY A 361 -8.74 3.28 18.01
CA GLY A 361 -9.02 3.02 16.61
C GLY A 361 -10.00 1.93 16.27
N LEU A 362 -11.25 2.29 16.45
CA LEU A 362 -12.33 2.10 15.49
C LEU A 362 -13.22 3.32 15.74
N ALA A 363 -13.34 4.24 14.78
CA ALA A 363 -14.05 5.49 15.06
C ALA A 363 -15.56 5.22 15.25
N ALA A 364 -16.06 5.53 16.44
CA ALA A 364 -17.33 6.25 16.56
C ALA A 364 -17.03 7.56 17.30
N THR A 365 -16.95 8.67 16.58
CA THR A 365 -17.15 10.00 17.16
C THR A 365 -18.63 10.09 17.56
N THR A 366 -19.06 10.60 18.71
CA THR A 366 -18.49 11.62 19.59
C THR A 366 -18.78 11.33 21.07
N GLY A 367 -17.75 11.40 21.92
CA GLY A 367 -17.91 11.71 23.36
C GLY A 367 -17.84 10.58 24.39
N ALA A 368 -16.83 9.71 24.38
CA ALA A 368 -16.50 8.89 25.56
C ALA A 368 -15.04 8.39 25.59
N ARG A 369 -14.53 8.18 26.82
CA ARG A 369 -13.20 7.67 27.20
C ARG A 369 -13.30 6.21 27.70
N TYR A 370 -12.24 5.38 27.60
CA TYR A 370 -11.50 4.73 28.73
C TYR A 370 -10.64 3.50 28.33
N SER A 371 -9.83 3.05 29.31
CA SER A 371 -8.50 2.38 29.28
C SER A 371 -8.48 0.92 29.81
N GLY A 372 -7.64 0.04 29.23
CA GLY A 372 -7.36 -1.37 29.66
C GLY A 372 -6.95 -2.28 28.48
N PRO A 373 -6.32 -3.48 28.68
CA PRO A 373 -5.48 -4.16 27.66
C PRO A 373 -6.26 -4.79 26.47
N PHE A 374 -5.59 -5.06 25.34
CA PHE A 374 -6.15 -5.67 24.11
C PHE A 374 -5.28 -6.82 23.52
N THR A 375 -5.89 -7.78 22.81
CA THR A 375 -5.22 -8.75 21.91
C THR A 375 -6.19 -9.26 20.82
N ILE A 376 -5.71 -9.49 19.59
CA ILE A 376 -6.43 -10.18 18.50
C ILE A 376 -5.63 -11.42 18.08
N VAL A 377 -6.26 -12.60 18.00
CA VAL A 377 -5.63 -13.84 17.48
C VAL A 377 -6.56 -14.55 16.50
N PHE A 378 -6.01 -15.00 15.38
CA PHE A 378 -6.66 -15.88 14.40
C PHE A 378 -5.90 -17.20 14.33
N GLU A 379 -6.54 -18.30 14.70
CA GLU A 379 -6.09 -19.65 14.34
C GLU A 379 -7.34 -20.50 14.06
N ASP A 380 -7.37 -21.09 12.87
CA ASP A 380 -8.06 -22.33 12.52
C ASP A 380 -9.50 -22.49 13.04
N GLY A 381 -10.44 -21.76 12.43
CA GLY A 381 -11.87 -22.03 12.59
C GLY A 381 -12.45 -21.67 13.96
N ASN A 382 -13.22 -20.57 13.99
CA ASN A 382 -14.26 -20.25 14.99
C ASN A 382 -13.87 -19.73 16.39
N THR A 383 -12.62 -19.42 16.74
CA THR A 383 -12.34 -18.85 18.08
C THR A 383 -11.92 -17.37 18.04
N ILE A 384 -12.63 -16.53 18.80
CA ILE A 384 -12.26 -15.12 19.11
C ILE A 384 -11.87 -15.06 20.59
N LEU A 385 -10.61 -14.72 20.89
CA LEU A 385 -10.12 -14.53 22.27
C LEU A 385 -10.09 -13.03 22.61
N PHE A 386 -10.90 -12.61 23.57
CA PHE A 386 -10.81 -11.29 24.21
C PHE A 386 -10.17 -11.44 25.59
N SER A 387 -9.13 -10.66 25.90
CA SER A 387 -8.66 -10.50 27.28
C SER A 387 -8.77 -9.02 27.66
N GLY A 388 -9.50 -8.75 28.75
CA GLY A 388 -9.68 -7.41 29.31
C GLY A 388 -9.35 -7.42 30.80
N GLY A 389 -8.83 -6.31 31.30
CA GLY A 389 -8.82 -6.02 32.74
C GLY A 389 -10.23 -5.69 33.23
N THR A 390 -10.41 -5.56 34.54
CA THR A 390 -11.70 -5.15 35.13
C THR A 390 -12.23 -3.86 34.48
N GLY A 391 -13.37 -3.93 33.79
CA GLY A 391 -14.09 -2.76 33.26
C GLY A 391 -14.25 -2.62 31.74
N THR A 392 -13.88 -3.61 30.92
CA THR A 392 -14.01 -3.54 29.44
C THR A 392 -15.20 -4.38 28.93
N ASN A 393 -16.05 -3.82 28.04
CA ASN A 393 -17.16 -4.56 27.38
C ASN A 393 -17.03 -4.57 25.84
N PHE A 394 -17.53 -5.65 25.21
CA PHE A 394 -17.61 -5.88 23.76
C PHE A 394 -19.04 -6.26 23.35
N VAL A 395 -19.58 -5.69 22.25
CA VAL A 395 -20.90 -6.04 21.69
C VAL A 395 -20.78 -6.51 20.24
N LEU A 396 -21.28 -7.71 19.95
CA LEU A 396 -21.53 -8.19 18.58
C LEU A 396 -22.94 -7.75 18.17
N LYS A 397 -23.04 -7.07 17.03
CA LYS A 397 -24.29 -6.56 16.44
C LYS A 397 -25.20 -7.76 16.12
N ASP A 398 -26.16 -8.04 17.00
CA ASP A 398 -27.47 -8.64 16.67
C ASP A 398 -28.30 -9.10 17.89
N ASN A 399 -27.90 -8.84 19.14
CA ASN A 399 -28.67 -9.30 20.33
C ASN A 399 -28.98 -10.81 20.29
N ARG A 400 -28.07 -11.62 19.74
CA ARG A 400 -28.19 -13.08 19.68
C ARG A 400 -27.34 -13.76 20.78
N HIS A 401 -27.98 -14.39 21.76
CA HIS A 401 -27.35 -15.32 22.70
C HIS A 401 -26.75 -16.50 21.92
N TRP A 402 -25.43 -16.57 21.87
CA TRP A 402 -24.65 -17.74 21.44
C TRP A 402 -24.80 -18.89 22.43
N LYS A 403 -25.02 -20.13 21.94
CA LYS A 403 -24.93 -21.36 22.75
C LYS A 403 -23.70 -22.16 22.28
N PRO A 404 -22.65 -22.25 23.11
CA PRO A 404 -21.44 -23.02 22.81
C PRO A 404 -21.72 -24.53 22.76
N TYR A 405 -21.05 -25.24 21.85
CA TYR A 405 -21.00 -26.71 21.87
C TYR A 405 -19.85 -27.18 22.78
N ALA A 406 -19.86 -28.45 23.19
CA ALA A 406 -18.78 -29.02 24.01
C ALA A 406 -17.42 -28.87 23.29
N GLY A 407 -16.58 -27.98 23.80
CA GLY A 407 -15.32 -27.54 23.17
C GLY A 407 -15.11 -26.03 23.17
N ASP A 408 -16.18 -25.24 23.33
CA ASP A 408 -16.15 -23.78 23.36
C ASP A 408 -16.14 -23.21 24.80
N SER A 409 -15.53 -22.05 25.04
CA SER A 409 -15.71 -21.30 26.31
C SER A 409 -15.56 -19.77 26.15
N ILE A 410 -16.06 -18.89 27.04
CA ILE A 410 -17.44 -18.42 27.36
C ILE A 410 -17.34 -16.98 27.97
N THR A 411 -18.43 -16.19 27.90
CA THR A 411 -18.71 -14.78 28.34
C THR A 411 -19.27 -14.60 29.78
N PHE A 412 -19.22 -13.40 30.44
CA PHE A 412 -20.25 -12.84 31.40
C PHE A 412 -20.20 -11.27 31.61
N LEU A 413 -21.29 -10.47 31.42
CA LEU A 413 -22.31 -9.78 32.33
C LEU A 413 -21.78 -8.66 33.30
N ARG A 414 -22.29 -7.41 33.48
CA ARG A 414 -23.58 -6.69 33.22
C ARG A 414 -23.42 -5.13 33.44
N SER A 415 -24.25 -4.29 32.74
CA SER A 415 -24.92 -2.99 33.13
C SER A 415 -24.06 -1.76 33.52
N ASP A 416 -24.27 -0.51 33.08
CA ASP A 416 -25.15 0.16 32.10
C ASP A 416 -24.39 1.36 31.48
N VAL A 417 -24.68 1.64 30.20
CA VAL A 417 -24.50 2.88 29.40
C VAL A 417 -23.23 3.06 28.49
N ASP A 418 -23.53 3.02 27.17
CA ASP A 418 -22.93 3.50 25.90
C ASP A 418 -21.66 2.87 25.24
N ASP A 419 -21.86 2.30 24.03
CA ASP A 419 -20.99 1.36 23.28
C ASP A 419 -20.39 1.91 21.95
N LEU A 420 -19.29 1.27 21.49
CA LEU A 420 -18.57 1.45 20.22
C LEU A 420 -18.93 0.35 19.18
N PHE A 421 -18.95 0.69 17.87
CA PHE A 421 -19.36 -0.21 16.77
C PHE A 421 -18.19 -0.84 15.99
N ILE A 422 -18.30 -2.14 15.63
CA ILE A 422 -17.44 -2.84 14.65
C ILE A 422 -18.34 -3.51 13.60
N GLU A 423 -18.07 -3.27 12.31
CA GLU A 423 -18.75 -3.93 11.18
C GLU A 423 -17.93 -5.14 10.71
N ILE A 424 -18.36 -6.35 11.09
CA ILE A 424 -17.85 -7.60 10.51
C ILE A 424 -18.76 -7.95 9.33
N GLY A 425 -18.37 -7.51 8.13
CA GLY A 425 -19.04 -7.91 6.90
C GLY A 425 -18.82 -9.41 6.61
N ARG A 426 -19.71 -10.28 7.11
CA ARG A 426 -19.79 -11.65 6.60
C ARG A 426 -20.44 -11.63 5.21
N LYS A 427 -19.68 -11.97 4.18
CA LYS A 427 -20.21 -12.40 2.86
C LYS A 427 -20.89 -13.78 2.94
N GLU A 428 -21.46 -14.16 4.09
CA GLU A 428 -22.15 -15.45 4.28
C GLU A 428 -23.55 -15.49 3.67
N GLN A 429 -24.08 -14.36 3.19
CA GLN A 429 -25.40 -14.32 2.55
C GLN A 429 -25.47 -15.01 1.17
N ASN A 430 -24.39 -15.67 0.71
CA ASN A 430 -24.32 -16.32 -0.60
C ASN A 430 -23.57 -17.67 -0.60
N LEU A 431 -23.36 -18.34 0.56
CA LEU A 431 -22.77 -19.68 0.52
C LEU A 431 -23.78 -20.68 -0.06
N VAL A 432 -23.48 -21.19 -1.26
CA VAL A 432 -24.25 -22.23 -1.94
C VAL A 432 -23.71 -23.60 -1.53
N ILE A 433 -24.56 -24.45 -0.97
CA ILE A 433 -24.23 -25.81 -0.57
C ILE A 433 -24.99 -26.79 -1.47
N SER A 434 -24.24 -27.69 -2.10
CA SER A 434 -24.80 -28.73 -2.97
C SER A 434 -24.99 -30.02 -2.18
N GLU A 435 -26.21 -30.55 -2.18
CA GLU A 435 -26.56 -31.78 -1.48
C GLU A 435 -26.91 -32.89 -2.45
N THR A 436 -26.32 -34.06 -2.24
CA THR A 436 -26.54 -35.26 -3.07
C THR A 436 -27.52 -36.25 -2.43
N GLY A 437 -28.04 -35.95 -1.24
CA GLY A 437 -29.01 -36.76 -0.49
C GLY A 437 -29.72 -35.95 0.60
N ASP A 438 -30.65 -36.60 1.33
CA ASP A 438 -31.48 -35.95 2.36
C ASP A 438 -30.64 -35.28 3.46
N ARG A 439 -31.10 -34.11 3.93
CA ARG A 439 -30.38 -33.30 4.92
C ARG A 439 -31.30 -32.68 5.96
N SER A 440 -30.89 -32.75 7.22
CA SER A 440 -31.45 -31.91 8.29
C SER A 440 -30.84 -30.52 8.26
N VAL A 441 -31.69 -29.49 8.20
CA VAL A 441 -31.32 -28.09 8.30
C VAL A 441 -31.31 -27.70 9.77
N HIS A 442 -30.25 -27.06 10.23
CA HIS A 442 -30.10 -26.64 11.62
C HIS A 442 -30.20 -25.11 11.72
N TYR A 443 -30.53 -24.58 12.90
CA TYR A 443 -30.64 -23.11 13.08
C TYR A 443 -29.37 -22.33 12.72
N GLY A 444 -28.20 -22.96 12.80
CA GLY A 444 -26.93 -22.38 12.36
C GLY A 444 -26.76 -22.25 10.83
N ASP A 445 -27.69 -22.78 10.04
CA ASP A 445 -27.67 -22.72 8.58
C ASP A 445 -28.37 -21.47 8.00
N GLY A 446 -28.85 -20.57 8.87
CA GLY A 446 -29.51 -19.33 8.44
C GLY A 446 -28.62 -18.46 7.54
N GLY A 447 -29.17 -17.97 6.43
CA GLY A 447 -28.51 -17.15 5.42
C GLY A 447 -27.95 -17.92 4.21
N ARG A 448 -28.02 -19.26 4.22
CA ARG A 448 -27.43 -20.11 3.17
C ARG A 448 -28.41 -20.44 2.03
N THR A 449 -27.83 -20.80 0.88
CA THR A 449 -28.56 -21.35 -0.28
C THR A 449 -28.23 -22.83 -0.45
N PHE A 450 -29.23 -23.69 -0.55
CA PHE A 450 -29.08 -25.12 -0.82
C PHE A 450 -29.47 -25.44 -2.25
N ASN A 451 -28.73 -26.33 -2.90
CA ASN A 451 -29.09 -26.89 -4.19
C ASN A 451 -28.94 -28.41 -4.24
N ASN A 452 -29.42 -29.02 -5.32
CA ASN A 452 -29.38 -30.47 -5.57
C ASN A 452 -28.33 -30.87 -6.64
N VAL A 453 -27.29 -30.07 -6.85
CA VAL A 453 -26.27 -30.37 -7.87
C VAL A 453 -25.62 -31.70 -7.54
N GLY A 454 -25.69 -32.64 -8.49
CA GLY A 454 -25.07 -33.96 -8.37
C GLY A 454 -25.86 -35.01 -7.61
N ALA A 455 -27.10 -34.74 -7.18
CA ALA A 455 -27.96 -35.80 -6.66
C ALA A 455 -28.29 -36.83 -7.77
N LEU A 456 -28.83 -38.00 -7.41
CA LEU A 456 -29.30 -39.01 -8.38
C LEU A 456 -30.82 -39.24 -8.28
N GLY A 457 -31.51 -38.49 -7.41
CA GLY A 457 -32.93 -38.63 -7.11
C GLY A 457 -33.43 -37.45 -6.27
N THR A 458 -34.60 -37.61 -5.64
CA THR A 458 -35.20 -36.58 -4.78
C THR A 458 -34.31 -36.27 -3.58
N VAL A 459 -34.19 -34.97 -3.25
CA VAL A 459 -33.49 -34.49 -2.04
C VAL A 459 -34.49 -33.83 -1.10
N THR A 460 -34.57 -34.32 0.14
CA THR A 460 -35.45 -33.79 1.18
C THR A 460 -34.66 -33.00 2.21
N PHE A 461 -35.04 -31.73 2.39
CA PHE A 461 -34.52 -30.86 3.43
C PHE A 461 -35.48 -30.82 4.61
N THR A 462 -35.06 -31.39 5.73
CA THR A 462 -35.83 -31.41 6.97
C THR A 462 -35.54 -30.14 7.77
N LEU A 463 -36.47 -29.20 7.76
CA LEU A 463 -36.39 -27.97 8.53
C LEU A 463 -36.52 -28.24 10.04
N PRO A 464 -35.84 -27.45 10.88
CA PRO A 464 -36.00 -27.57 12.32
C PRO A 464 -37.40 -27.10 12.75
N THR A 465 -37.87 -27.60 13.90
CA THR A 465 -39.19 -27.26 14.48
C THR A 465 -39.37 -25.75 14.58
N ALA A 466 -40.36 -25.19 13.90
CA ALA A 466 -40.55 -23.73 13.91
C ALA A 466 -40.80 -23.22 15.34
N GLY A 467 -39.89 -22.40 15.87
CA GLY A 467 -40.07 -21.73 17.16
C GLY A 467 -39.82 -22.56 18.41
N ALA A 468 -38.95 -23.57 18.37
CA ALA A 468 -38.58 -24.36 19.56
C ALA A 468 -38.18 -23.45 20.75
N SER A 469 -39.00 -23.48 21.81
CA SER A 469 -38.75 -22.72 23.04
C SER A 469 -37.61 -23.37 23.83
N GLY A 470 -36.39 -22.87 23.64
CA GLY A 470 -35.20 -23.36 24.37
C GLY A 470 -33.87 -23.19 23.63
N GLU A 471 -33.90 -22.93 22.33
CA GLU A 471 -32.72 -22.90 21.44
C GLU A 471 -32.06 -21.51 21.29
N GLY A 472 -32.60 -20.47 21.95
CA GLY A 472 -32.05 -19.11 21.87
C GLY A 472 -32.54 -18.31 20.64
N PRO A 473 -32.05 -17.07 20.45
CA PRO A 473 -32.56 -16.13 19.44
C PRO A 473 -32.27 -16.51 17.98
N TYR A 474 -31.48 -17.56 17.73
CA TYR A 474 -31.26 -18.12 16.39
C TYR A 474 -32.49 -18.82 15.80
N ALA A 475 -33.44 -19.23 16.64
CA ALA A 475 -34.66 -19.89 16.20
C ALA A 475 -35.73 -18.93 15.65
N ARG A 476 -35.51 -17.61 15.72
CA ARG A 476 -36.44 -16.56 15.23
C ARG A 476 -35.75 -15.80 14.10
N ASN A 477 -36.49 -15.53 13.02
CA ASN A 477 -36.01 -14.81 11.81
C ASN A 477 -34.92 -15.55 11.00
N MET A 478 -34.90 -16.88 11.05
CA MET A 478 -34.02 -17.68 10.19
C MET A 478 -34.47 -17.62 8.73
N LEU A 479 -33.59 -17.17 7.84
CA LEU A 479 -33.79 -17.11 6.40
C LEU A 479 -33.01 -18.25 5.72
N VAL A 480 -33.62 -19.01 4.82
CA VAL A 480 -32.92 -20.01 3.99
C VAL A 480 -33.48 -20.04 2.58
N ARG A 481 -32.63 -20.33 1.59
CA ARG A 481 -33.05 -20.47 0.19
C ARG A 481 -32.76 -21.88 -0.33
N PHE A 482 -33.68 -22.45 -1.07
CA PHE A 482 -33.50 -23.72 -1.78
C PHE A 482 -33.66 -23.48 -3.28
N VAL A 483 -32.77 -24.04 -4.08
CA VAL A 483 -32.73 -23.88 -5.55
C VAL A 483 -32.61 -25.25 -6.19
N ARG A 484 -33.44 -25.52 -7.18
CA ARG A 484 -33.29 -26.69 -8.06
C ARG A 484 -32.38 -26.34 -9.23
N VAL A 485 -31.34 -27.12 -9.47
CA VAL A 485 -30.29 -26.89 -10.49
C VAL A 485 -30.24 -28.02 -11.53
N ASP A 486 -31.05 -29.07 -11.37
CA ASP A 486 -31.10 -30.22 -12.27
C ASP A 486 -32.53 -30.80 -12.38
N SER A 487 -32.77 -31.82 -13.20
CA SER A 487 -34.09 -32.46 -13.41
C SER A 487 -34.62 -33.31 -12.22
N GLN A 488 -34.43 -32.86 -10.98
CA GLN A 488 -34.77 -33.61 -9.77
C GLN A 488 -35.65 -32.80 -8.84
N THR A 489 -36.45 -33.48 -8.02
CA THR A 489 -37.33 -32.81 -7.07
C THR A 489 -36.57 -32.46 -5.79
N VAL A 490 -36.69 -31.20 -5.36
CA VAL A 490 -36.26 -30.75 -4.03
C VAL A 490 -37.49 -30.62 -3.14
N ARG A 491 -37.53 -31.36 -2.04
CA ARG A 491 -38.62 -31.31 -1.05
C ARG A 491 -38.16 -30.59 0.22
N VAL A 492 -39.03 -29.77 0.78
CA VAL A 492 -38.77 -29.05 2.04
C VAL A 492 -39.84 -29.44 3.07
N ASP A 493 -39.42 -30.06 4.17
CA ASP A 493 -40.27 -30.62 5.22
C ASP A 493 -40.15 -29.84 6.54
N PRO A 494 -41.22 -29.26 7.08
CA PRO A 494 -41.25 -28.84 8.48
C PRO A 494 -41.58 -30.02 9.41
N ALA A 495 -40.56 -30.70 9.94
CA ALA A 495 -40.65 -31.97 10.70
C ALA A 495 -41.65 -32.05 11.88
N SER A 496 -42.20 -30.93 12.39
CA SER A 496 -43.28 -31.00 13.39
C SER A 496 -44.14 -29.73 13.47
N THR A 497 -45.42 -29.90 13.12
CA THR A 497 -46.65 -29.10 13.34
C THR A 497 -46.65 -27.60 13.02
N GLN A 498 -46.43 -27.34 11.73
CA GLN A 498 -47.14 -26.40 10.82
C GLN A 498 -47.26 -24.92 11.20
N VAL A 499 -46.86 -24.00 10.31
CA VAL A 499 -47.33 -23.93 8.91
C VAL A 499 -46.25 -23.36 7.95
N ILE A 500 -46.19 -23.82 6.70
CA ILE A 500 -45.78 -23.02 5.52
C ILE A 500 -47.07 -22.74 4.74
N ARG A 501 -47.55 -21.48 4.69
CA ARG A 501 -49.01 -21.17 4.67
C ARG A 501 -49.76 -21.54 3.39
N GLY A 502 -50.56 -22.61 3.48
CA GLY A 502 -51.51 -23.09 2.47
C GLY A 502 -52.03 -24.54 2.63
N GLY A 503 -51.42 -25.39 3.45
CA GLY A 503 -51.82 -26.81 3.59
C GLY A 503 -51.74 -27.38 5.01
N GLY A 504 -52.69 -28.25 5.37
CA GLY A 504 -52.79 -28.99 6.66
C GLY A 504 -51.73 -30.10 6.87
N SER A 505 -51.83 -30.87 7.97
CA SER A 505 -50.75 -31.70 8.60
C SER A 505 -49.94 -32.62 7.65
N GLY A 506 -48.61 -32.65 7.77
CA GLY A 506 -47.73 -33.64 7.12
C GLY A 506 -47.25 -33.33 5.68
N LYS A 507 -47.21 -32.05 5.29
CA LYS A 507 -46.97 -31.62 3.89
C LYS A 507 -45.59 -31.04 3.65
N TYR A 508 -45.04 -31.35 2.47
CA TYR A 508 -43.79 -30.84 1.92
C TYR A 508 -44.05 -29.73 0.91
N LEU A 509 -43.08 -28.83 0.76
CA LEU A 509 -42.99 -27.92 -0.39
C LEU A 509 -42.05 -28.53 -1.44
N SER A 510 -42.49 -28.70 -2.68
CA SER A 510 -41.64 -29.23 -3.76
C SER A 510 -41.27 -28.18 -4.80
N LEU A 511 -40.04 -28.26 -5.29
CA LEU A 511 -39.54 -27.51 -6.45
C LEU A 511 -39.45 -28.47 -7.65
N ASP A 512 -40.37 -28.30 -8.61
CA ASP A 512 -40.60 -29.29 -9.67
C ASP A 512 -40.10 -28.87 -11.06
N THR A 513 -39.56 -27.66 -11.21
CA THR A 513 -38.97 -27.16 -12.46
C THR A 513 -37.52 -26.71 -12.26
N ASP A 514 -36.65 -26.97 -13.24
CA ASP A 514 -35.26 -26.51 -13.22
C ASP A 514 -35.17 -24.97 -13.04
N GLY A 515 -34.26 -24.51 -12.19
CA GLY A 515 -34.12 -23.12 -11.77
C GLY A 515 -35.19 -22.61 -10.79
N ALA A 516 -36.17 -23.44 -10.39
CA ALA A 516 -37.12 -23.05 -9.35
C ALA A 516 -36.43 -22.84 -8.02
N SER A 517 -36.90 -21.86 -7.25
CA SER A 517 -36.37 -21.58 -5.92
C SER A 517 -37.45 -21.17 -4.95
N VAL A 518 -37.21 -21.44 -3.67
CA VAL A 518 -38.04 -20.93 -2.56
C VAL A 518 -37.13 -20.38 -1.48
N THR A 519 -37.45 -19.20 -0.99
CA THR A 519 -36.85 -18.59 0.20
C THR A 519 -37.85 -18.63 1.34
N LEU A 520 -37.44 -19.28 2.43
CA LEU A 520 -38.24 -19.43 3.65
C LEU A 520 -37.68 -18.57 4.77
N LEU A 521 -38.58 -17.88 5.46
CA LEU A 521 -38.27 -17.11 6.67
C LEU A 521 -39.05 -17.69 7.86
N ASN A 522 -38.38 -17.92 8.97
CA ASN A 522 -39.05 -18.23 10.23
C ASN A 522 -39.54 -16.92 10.88
N VAL A 523 -40.76 -16.47 10.55
CA VAL A 523 -41.23 -15.10 10.86
C VAL A 523 -41.70 -14.93 12.31
N LYS A 524 -42.22 -15.98 12.96
CA LYS A 524 -42.65 -15.99 14.38
C LYS A 524 -42.50 -17.40 14.97
N ALA A 525 -42.59 -17.51 16.30
CA ALA A 525 -42.32 -18.71 17.11
C ALA A 525 -43.20 -19.96 16.85
N SER A 526 -43.73 -20.18 15.65
CA SER A 526 -44.62 -21.31 15.36
C SER A 526 -44.71 -21.70 13.88
N TYR A 527 -44.13 -20.96 12.92
CA TYR A 527 -44.32 -21.27 11.49
C TYR A 527 -43.18 -20.76 10.59
N TRP A 528 -43.07 -21.33 9.39
CA TRP A 528 -42.14 -20.93 8.32
C TRP A 528 -42.94 -20.22 7.21
N GLU A 529 -42.44 -19.13 6.64
CA GLU A 529 -43.15 -18.34 5.64
C GLU A 529 -42.36 -18.33 4.32
N ILE A 530 -43.03 -18.55 3.19
CA ILE A 530 -42.43 -18.32 1.88
C ILE A 530 -42.41 -16.81 1.66
N ILE A 531 -41.22 -16.23 1.59
CA ILE A 531 -41.06 -14.78 1.37
C ILE A 531 -40.63 -14.45 -0.06
N ALA A 532 -40.11 -15.44 -0.80
CA ALA A 532 -39.81 -15.32 -2.22
C ALA A 532 -39.82 -16.70 -2.88
N GLN A 533 -40.24 -16.76 -4.15
CA GLN A 533 -40.17 -17.98 -4.94
C GLN A 533 -40.02 -17.68 -6.43
N THR A 534 -39.42 -18.61 -7.17
CA THR A 534 -39.31 -18.61 -8.63
C THR A 534 -39.71 -19.97 -9.19
N GLY A 535 -40.32 -20.00 -10.38
CA GLY A 535 -40.74 -21.25 -11.02
C GLY A 535 -41.99 -21.89 -10.40
N THR A 536 -42.21 -23.18 -10.69
CA THR A 536 -43.36 -23.93 -10.16
C THR A 536 -43.03 -24.49 -8.79
N VAL A 537 -43.73 -23.98 -7.77
CA VAL A 537 -43.70 -24.46 -6.39
C VAL A 537 -45.05 -25.11 -6.08
N SER A 538 -45.06 -26.36 -5.66
CA SER A 538 -46.30 -27.09 -5.35
C SER A 538 -46.32 -27.61 -3.90
N PHE A 539 -47.53 -27.74 -3.36
CA PHE A 539 -47.76 -28.28 -2.02
C PHE A 539 -48.29 -29.70 -2.17
N GLU A 540 -47.53 -30.69 -1.71
CA GLU A 540 -48.02 -32.08 -1.70
C GLU A 540 -49.13 -32.23 -0.64
N SER A 541 -50.19 -32.98 -0.99
CA SER A 541 -51.45 -32.99 -0.22
C SER A 541 -51.45 -33.93 0.97
#